data_AF-A0A8J5NE64-F1
#
_entry.id   AF-A0A8J5NE64-F1
#
_cell.length_a   1.000
_cell.length_b   1.000
_cell.length_c   1.000
_cell.angle_alpha   90.00
_cell.angle_beta   90.00
_cell.angle_gamma   90.00
#
_symmetry.space_group_name_H-M   'P 1'
#
loop_
_entity.id
_entity.type
_entity.pdbx_description
1 polymer ?
#
loop_
_entity_poly.entity_id
_entity_poly.type
_entity_poly.pdbx_seq_one_letter_code
_entity_poly.pdbx_strand_id
1 'polypeptide(L)'
;MSSSTEDSEYEPSLRSLNTSDNSASSSDNDYFSTSEEEEEEGEGRAWRSLELSEERMNTPPPRFPFTGNPGIKIDENPAVLSPFEFFSLFIDKRIIDSVLVETNRFAEQTGQDDSLWRPVTEAELFVFFAMKMLGGIVKMPEEEMNWSHDELLERPIFRQLMTMKRYSKIKQYLHFVDNETHDAQTHPNPKLYKIYDVFMTLCENFGKCYTPRQDVCIDESLMLFKGRLGWVQYIPLKRRRFGVKYFMLCESKTGYVYKMTIYVGKGTQFDPEYDAYPIELVPLKHCVPWGLTILLKSFENFLGVLLLLYMNLKGVEYFVCSRYFERY
;
A
#
# COMPACT_ATOMS: atom_id res chain seq x y z
N MET A 1 -15.93 -42.38 27.12
CA MET A 1 -14.50 -42.16 26.80
C MET A 1 -14.45 -41.87 25.32
N SER A 2 -13.99 -40.74 24.78
CA SER A 2 -13.22 -39.57 25.25
C SER A 2 -13.61 -38.41 24.31
N SER A 3 -14.13 -37.30 24.83
CA SER A 3 -13.44 -36.07 25.28
C SER A 3 -13.16 -35.04 24.17
N SER A 4 -13.90 -33.95 24.31
CA SER A 4 -13.81 -32.61 23.73
C SER A 4 -12.63 -31.78 24.26
N THR A 5 -12.20 -30.78 23.47
CA THR A 5 -11.77 -29.40 23.83
C THR A 5 -11.50 -28.68 22.48
N GLU A 6 -12.35 -27.79 21.96
CA GLU A 6 -12.54 -26.35 22.29
C GLU A 6 -11.24 -25.54 22.39
N ASP A 7 -11.06 -24.56 21.50
CA ASP A 7 -10.26 -23.36 21.75
C ASP A 7 -10.87 -22.15 21.03
N SER A 8 -10.84 -21.02 21.74
CA SER A 8 -11.87 -19.99 21.86
C SER A 8 -11.79 -18.83 20.86
N GLU A 9 -12.96 -18.40 20.38
CA GLU A 9 -13.21 -17.10 19.74
C GLU A 9 -13.21 -15.98 20.80
N TYR A 10 -12.50 -14.88 20.54
CA TYR A 10 -12.49 -13.69 21.39
C TYR A 10 -13.51 -12.67 20.87
N GLU A 11 -14.66 -12.55 21.56
CA GLU A 11 -15.61 -11.44 21.41
C GLU A 11 -15.31 -10.33 22.44
N PRO A 12 -15.18 -9.05 22.05
CA PRO A 12 -15.16 -7.96 23.01
C PRO A 12 -16.59 -7.49 23.31
N SER A 13 -17.00 -7.69 24.57
CA SER A 13 -18.29 -7.24 25.10
C SER A 13 -18.42 -5.72 25.11
N LEU A 14 -19.50 -5.21 24.52
CA LEU A 14 -19.99 -3.83 24.67
C LEU A 14 -20.52 -3.61 26.09
N ARG A 15 -19.94 -2.67 26.82
CA ARG A 15 -20.61 -1.96 27.92
C ARG A 15 -20.39 -0.45 27.78
N SER A 16 -21.49 0.24 27.53
CA SER A 16 -21.66 1.69 27.61
C SER A 16 -21.64 2.18 29.06
N LEU A 17 -20.95 3.29 29.35
CA LEU A 17 -21.51 4.54 29.90
C LEU A 17 -20.42 5.51 30.40
N ASN A 18 -20.53 6.75 29.88
CA ASN A 18 -20.36 8.07 30.50
C ASN A 18 -19.01 8.60 31.04
N THR A 19 -18.54 9.61 30.31
CA THR A 19 -18.16 10.98 30.73
C THR A 19 -17.46 11.21 32.07
N SER A 20 -16.20 11.68 32.02
CA SER A 20 -15.76 12.92 32.69
C SER A 20 -14.30 13.22 32.33
N ASP A 21 -14.04 14.48 31.99
CA ASP A 21 -12.70 15.05 31.78
C ASP A 21 -11.75 14.78 32.96
N ASN A 22 -10.50 14.44 32.66
CA ASN A 22 -9.39 15.01 33.39
C ASN A 22 -8.09 14.94 32.57
N SER A 23 -7.46 16.10 32.43
CA SER A 23 -6.12 16.32 31.92
C SER A 23 -5.09 15.43 32.62
N ALA A 24 -4.27 14.72 31.85
CA ALA A 24 -3.05 14.10 32.36
C ALA A 24 -1.94 14.18 31.31
N SER A 25 -0.94 14.99 31.66
CA SER A 25 0.40 15.09 31.06
C SER A 25 1.02 13.69 30.88
N SER A 26 1.49 13.39 29.66
CA SER A 26 2.30 12.20 29.40
C SER A 26 3.75 12.49 29.80
N SER A 27 4.11 12.10 31.02
CA SER A 27 5.50 11.94 31.42
C SER A 27 5.98 10.58 30.92
N ASP A 28 6.74 10.59 29.83
CA ASP A 28 7.50 9.42 29.37
C ASP A 28 8.60 9.11 30.38
N ASN A 29 8.44 8.03 31.15
CA ASN A 29 9.53 7.32 31.82
C ASN A 29 9.01 5.97 32.33
N ASP A 30 9.07 4.95 31.47
CA ASP A 30 9.12 3.57 31.94
C ASP A 30 10.44 2.94 31.49
N TYR A 31 11.36 2.99 32.44
CA TYR A 31 12.61 2.25 32.50
C TYR A 31 12.26 0.77 32.68
N PHE A 32 12.38 -0.04 31.62
CA PHE A 32 12.22 -1.49 31.75
C PHE A 32 13.60 -2.16 31.75
N SER A 33 13.91 -2.80 32.88
CA SER A 33 15.11 -3.59 33.14
C SER A 33 15.40 -4.57 32.02
N THR A 34 16.64 -4.51 31.54
CA THR A 34 17.31 -5.59 30.82
C THR A 34 17.47 -6.79 31.76
N SER A 35 16.60 -7.78 31.63
CA SER A 35 16.97 -9.16 31.95
C SER A 35 17.81 -9.66 30.78
N GLU A 36 19.10 -9.83 31.02
CA GLU A 36 20.01 -10.59 30.17
C GLU A 36 19.47 -12.04 30.14
N GLU A 37 18.66 -12.35 29.13
CA GLU A 37 18.47 -13.74 28.72
C GLU A 37 19.73 -14.12 27.95
N GLU A 38 20.53 -14.99 28.55
CA GLU A 38 21.71 -15.59 27.93
C GLU A 38 21.33 -16.14 26.55
N GLU A 39 22.00 -15.63 25.52
CA GLU A 39 21.93 -16.15 24.16
C GLU A 39 22.45 -17.60 24.19
N GLU A 40 21.55 -18.59 24.16
CA GLU A 40 21.93 -19.87 23.56
C GLU A 40 22.23 -19.58 22.08
N GLU A 41 23.52 -19.60 21.73
CA GLU A 41 24.02 -19.64 20.35
C GLU A 41 23.44 -20.88 19.63
N GLY A 42 22.19 -20.79 19.19
CA GLY A 42 21.64 -21.69 18.20
C GLY A 42 22.38 -21.46 16.89
N GLU A 43 23.10 -22.49 16.44
CA GLU A 43 23.94 -22.53 15.24
C GLU A 43 23.45 -21.59 14.13
N GLY A 44 24.16 -20.48 13.94
CA GLY A 44 23.92 -19.54 12.86
C GLY A 44 23.91 -20.26 11.51
N ARG A 45 22.95 -19.90 10.66
CA ARG A 45 22.78 -20.46 9.30
C ARG A 45 24.12 -20.50 8.55
N ALA A 46 24.70 -21.69 8.43
CA ALA A 46 25.93 -21.87 7.69
C ALA A 46 25.66 -21.78 6.18
N TRP A 47 26.23 -20.77 5.52
CA TRP A 47 26.24 -20.71 4.06
C TRP A 47 27.05 -21.89 3.51
N ARG A 48 26.39 -22.84 2.84
CA ARG A 48 27.07 -23.85 2.03
C ARG A 48 27.00 -23.47 0.55
N SER A 49 28.16 -23.49 -0.10
CA SER A 49 28.21 -23.47 -1.57
C SER A 49 27.55 -24.75 -2.07
N LEU A 50 26.42 -24.60 -2.77
CA LEU A 50 25.87 -25.70 -3.54
C LEU A 50 26.61 -25.72 -4.88
N GLU A 51 27.61 -26.58 -5.00
CA GLU A 51 28.25 -26.87 -6.28
C GLU A 51 27.26 -27.66 -7.14
N LEU A 52 26.39 -26.95 -7.84
CA LEU A 52 25.58 -27.52 -8.89
C LEU A 52 26.50 -27.82 -10.07
N SER A 53 26.75 -29.10 -10.36
CA SER A 53 27.39 -29.48 -11.62
C SER A 53 26.53 -29.00 -12.78
N GLU A 54 27.15 -28.47 -13.85
CA GLU A 54 26.44 -28.00 -15.06
C GLU A 54 25.49 -29.09 -15.62
N GLU A 55 25.80 -30.37 -15.39
CA GLU A 55 25.01 -31.54 -15.79
C GLU A 55 23.67 -31.70 -15.04
N ARG A 56 23.49 -31.07 -13.88
CA ARG A 56 22.24 -31.13 -13.07
C ARG A 56 21.36 -29.90 -13.22
N MET A 57 21.77 -28.89 -13.98
CA MET A 57 20.91 -27.76 -14.30
C MET A 57 19.97 -28.17 -15.43
N ASN A 58 18.67 -28.25 -15.13
CA ASN A 58 17.66 -28.25 -16.18
C ASN A 58 17.91 -27.05 -17.10
N THR A 59 17.78 -27.24 -18.42
CA THR A 59 17.86 -26.13 -19.36
C THR A 59 16.91 -25.03 -18.90
N PRO A 60 17.36 -23.75 -18.84
CA PRO A 60 16.47 -22.68 -18.45
C PRO A 60 15.24 -22.71 -19.36
N PRO A 61 14.04 -22.53 -18.80
CA PRO A 61 12.83 -22.47 -19.62
C PRO A 61 13.03 -21.45 -20.75
N PRO A 62 12.45 -21.69 -21.94
CA PRO A 62 12.65 -20.85 -23.10
C PRO A 62 12.32 -19.40 -22.74
N ARG A 63 13.27 -18.49 -22.97
CA ARG A 63 13.02 -17.06 -22.83
C ARG A 63 12.13 -16.64 -23.99
N PHE A 64 10.89 -16.30 -23.68
CA PHE A 64 9.99 -15.71 -24.66
C PHE A 64 10.57 -14.35 -25.12
N PRO A 65 10.52 -14.03 -26.42
CA PRO A 65 10.99 -12.76 -26.91
C PRO A 65 10.15 -11.64 -26.29
N PHE A 66 10.81 -10.65 -25.71
CA PHE A 66 10.10 -9.51 -25.17
C PHE A 66 9.54 -8.65 -26.30
N THR A 67 8.21 -8.51 -26.39
CA THR A 67 7.52 -7.77 -27.48
C THR A 67 6.96 -6.42 -27.04
N GLY A 68 7.18 -6.02 -25.78
CA GLY A 68 6.75 -4.74 -25.26
C GLY A 68 7.59 -3.58 -25.81
N ASN A 69 7.03 -2.37 -25.79
CA ASN A 69 7.71 -1.12 -26.12
C ASN A 69 7.88 -0.29 -24.84
N PRO A 70 8.99 -0.45 -24.08
CA PRO A 70 9.15 0.18 -22.78
C PRO A 70 9.31 1.68 -22.90
N GLY A 71 8.74 2.41 -21.94
CA GLY A 71 8.82 3.87 -21.91
C GLY A 71 7.54 4.54 -21.46
N ILE A 72 7.62 5.87 -21.39
CA ILE A 72 6.49 6.72 -21.02
C ILE A 72 5.44 6.67 -22.15
N LYS A 73 4.18 6.49 -21.76
CA LYS A 73 2.99 6.45 -22.61
C LYS A 73 2.14 7.70 -22.37
N ILE A 74 2.71 8.85 -22.69
CA ILE A 74 1.98 10.12 -22.66
C ILE A 74 2.10 10.77 -24.04
N ASP A 75 1.08 11.51 -24.43
CA ASP A 75 1.02 12.14 -25.76
C ASP A 75 1.95 13.35 -25.84
N GLU A 76 2.18 14.01 -24.69
CA GLU A 76 3.04 15.18 -24.57
C GLU A 76 4.53 14.82 -24.47
N ASN A 77 5.41 15.74 -24.84
CA ASN A 77 6.83 15.56 -24.61
C ASN A 77 7.14 15.64 -23.10
N PRO A 78 7.66 14.58 -22.45
CA PRO A 78 7.96 14.60 -21.02
C PRO A 78 8.94 15.71 -20.60
N ALA A 79 9.79 16.18 -21.52
CA ALA A 79 10.77 17.23 -21.25
C ALA A 79 10.17 18.64 -21.08
N VAL A 80 8.91 18.84 -21.50
CA VAL A 80 8.23 20.14 -21.37
C VAL A 80 7.21 20.17 -20.22
N LEU A 81 6.95 19.03 -19.58
CA LEU A 81 6.01 18.94 -18.48
C LEU A 81 6.62 19.48 -17.18
N SER A 82 5.85 20.33 -16.52
CA SER A 82 6.09 20.77 -15.15
C SER A 82 5.86 19.64 -14.14
N PRO A 83 6.40 19.74 -12.92
CA PRO A 83 6.12 18.77 -11.85
C PRO A 83 4.62 18.61 -11.54
N PHE A 84 3.84 19.68 -11.70
CA PHE A 84 2.38 19.63 -11.50
C PHE A 84 1.67 18.85 -12.61
N GLU A 85 2.10 19.01 -13.86
CA GLU A 85 1.54 18.23 -14.98
C GLU A 85 1.88 16.74 -14.81
N PHE A 86 3.11 16.40 -14.39
CA PHE A 86 3.45 15.02 -14.03
C PHE A 86 2.59 14.46 -12.88
N PHE A 87 2.34 15.25 -11.84
CA PHE A 87 1.44 14.85 -10.75
C PHE A 87 0.02 14.58 -11.27
N SER A 88 -0.45 15.42 -12.18
CA SER A 88 -1.80 15.35 -12.76
C SER A 88 -2.01 14.14 -13.70
N LEU A 89 -0.94 13.48 -14.15
CA LEU A 89 -1.03 12.19 -14.84
C LEU A 89 -1.52 11.08 -13.91
N PHE A 90 -1.19 11.16 -12.61
CA PHE A 90 -1.53 10.15 -11.62
C PHE A 90 -2.80 10.51 -10.85
N ILE A 91 -2.85 11.76 -10.38
CA ILE A 91 -4.01 12.33 -9.69
C ILE A 91 -4.76 13.19 -10.70
N ASP A 92 -5.46 12.50 -11.59
CA ASP A 92 -6.19 13.14 -12.68
C ASP A 92 -7.48 13.82 -12.20
N LYS A 93 -8.16 14.51 -13.13
CA LYS A 93 -9.41 15.21 -12.85
C LYS A 93 -10.52 14.27 -12.33
N ARG A 94 -10.54 12.99 -12.72
CA ARG A 94 -11.54 12.03 -12.24
C ARG A 94 -11.38 11.80 -10.74
N ILE A 95 -10.13 11.64 -10.29
CA ILE A 95 -9.82 11.50 -8.86
C ILE A 95 -10.17 12.80 -8.12
N ILE A 96 -9.69 13.94 -8.61
CA ILE A 96 -9.90 15.24 -7.96
C ILE A 96 -11.38 15.59 -7.83
N ASP A 97 -12.15 15.49 -8.91
CA ASP A 97 -13.58 15.79 -8.89
C ASP A 97 -14.33 14.84 -7.95
N SER A 98 -13.98 13.55 -7.94
CA SER A 98 -14.56 12.56 -7.01
C SER A 98 -14.28 12.91 -5.55
N VAL A 99 -13.02 13.16 -5.19
CA VAL A 99 -12.65 13.54 -3.80
C VAL A 99 -13.33 14.84 -3.40
N LEU A 100 -13.40 15.82 -4.30
CA LEU A 100 -14.02 17.11 -4.04
C LEU A 100 -15.52 16.96 -3.72
N VAL A 101 -16.25 16.23 -4.57
CA VAL A 101 -17.68 15.97 -4.38
C VAL A 101 -17.92 15.22 -3.08
N GLU A 102 -17.18 14.13 -2.85
CA GLU A 102 -17.44 13.27 -1.68
C GLU A 102 -16.99 13.90 -0.36
N THR A 103 -15.95 14.73 -0.37
CA THR A 103 -15.55 15.53 0.82
C THR A 103 -16.64 16.53 1.20
N ASN A 104 -17.23 17.22 0.22
CA ASN A 104 -18.30 18.18 0.48
C ASN A 104 -19.60 17.48 0.93
N ARG A 105 -19.97 16.37 0.27
CA ARG A 105 -21.12 15.54 0.65
C ARG A 105 -20.97 15.00 2.07
N PHE A 106 -19.79 14.50 2.44
CA PHE A 106 -19.57 13.94 3.77
C PHE A 106 -19.74 14.98 4.88
N ALA A 107 -19.32 16.22 4.62
CA ALA A 107 -19.55 17.32 5.55
C ALA A 107 -21.04 17.67 5.68
N GLU A 108 -21.83 17.58 4.61
CA GLU A 108 -23.29 17.74 4.68
C GLU A 108 -23.96 16.59 5.46
N GLN A 109 -23.49 15.35 5.28
CA GLN A 109 -24.01 14.17 5.96
C GLN A 109 -23.71 14.15 7.48
N THR A 110 -22.52 14.61 7.89
CA THR A 110 -22.03 14.42 9.27
C THR A 110 -21.80 15.70 10.06
N GLY A 111 -21.70 16.84 9.38
CA GLY A 111 -21.37 18.13 9.97
C GLY A 111 -22.57 18.96 10.36
N GLN A 112 -23.71 18.34 10.73
CA GLN A 112 -24.84 19.08 11.29
C GLN A 112 -24.33 19.95 12.45
N ASP A 113 -24.57 21.27 12.35
CA ASP A 113 -24.09 22.33 13.26
C ASP A 113 -22.61 22.75 13.19
N ASP A 114 -21.83 22.29 12.21
CA ASP A 114 -20.45 22.79 12.01
C ASP A 114 -20.42 24.14 11.28
N SER A 115 -20.69 25.21 12.03
CA SER A 115 -20.66 26.60 11.52
C SER A 115 -19.32 27.05 10.92
N LEU A 116 -18.22 26.31 11.16
CA LEU A 116 -16.90 26.61 10.61
C LEU A 116 -16.68 25.96 9.23
N TRP A 117 -17.56 25.05 8.82
CA TRP A 117 -17.47 24.41 7.52
C TRP A 117 -17.89 25.35 6.39
N ARG A 118 -17.14 25.28 5.29
CA ARG A 118 -17.57 25.78 3.99
C ARG A 118 -17.10 24.80 2.91
N PRO A 119 -17.84 24.66 1.80
CA PRO A 119 -17.45 23.77 0.71
C PRO A 119 -16.01 24.01 0.26
N VAL A 120 -15.28 22.92 0.04
CA VAL A 120 -13.93 22.90 -0.53
C VAL A 120 -14.03 23.19 -2.02
N THR A 121 -13.06 23.96 -2.53
CA THR A 121 -12.88 24.17 -3.97
C THR A 121 -11.75 23.29 -4.51
N GLU A 122 -11.71 23.06 -5.81
CA GLU A 122 -10.63 22.33 -6.48
C GLU A 122 -9.24 22.92 -6.12
N ALA A 123 -9.10 24.24 -6.17
CA ALA A 123 -7.86 24.93 -5.81
C ALA A 123 -7.45 24.67 -4.35
N GLU A 124 -8.40 24.70 -3.40
CA GLU A 124 -8.10 24.39 -2.00
C GLU A 124 -7.68 22.95 -1.79
N LEU A 125 -8.29 22.01 -2.53
CA LEU A 125 -7.93 20.60 -2.46
C LEU A 125 -6.51 20.35 -2.98
N PHE A 126 -6.10 20.98 -4.07
CA PHE A 126 -4.73 20.93 -4.54
C PHE A 126 -3.74 21.54 -3.54
N VAL A 127 -4.06 22.69 -2.95
CA VAL A 127 -3.23 23.29 -1.89
C VAL A 127 -3.12 22.36 -0.70
N PHE A 128 -4.22 21.72 -0.29
CA PHE A 128 -4.22 20.74 0.80
C PHE A 128 -3.28 19.55 0.52
N PHE A 129 -3.33 18.97 -0.69
CA PHE A 129 -2.41 17.90 -1.09
C PHE A 129 -0.96 18.37 -1.18
N ALA A 130 -0.70 19.56 -1.71
CA ALA A 130 0.64 20.14 -1.73
C ALA A 130 1.21 20.32 -0.32
N MET A 131 0.39 20.79 0.64
CA MET A 131 0.79 20.90 2.05
C MET A 131 1.07 19.55 2.69
N LYS A 132 0.28 18.50 2.37
CA LYS A 132 0.56 17.12 2.81
C LYS A 132 1.89 16.59 2.27
N MET A 133 2.18 16.84 0.99
CA MET A 133 3.45 16.46 0.38
C MET A 133 4.62 17.22 1.04
N LEU A 134 4.47 18.52 1.27
CA LEU A 134 5.48 19.36 1.91
C LEU A 134 5.76 18.95 3.37
N GLY A 135 4.73 18.56 4.13
CA GLY A 135 4.88 18.00 5.48
C GLY A 135 5.52 16.61 5.49
N GLY A 136 5.47 15.88 4.38
CA GLY A 136 6.19 14.62 4.20
C GLY A 136 7.69 14.78 4.01
N ILE A 137 8.11 15.88 3.36
CA ILE A 137 9.52 16.23 3.11
C ILE A 137 10.18 16.74 4.39
N VAL A 138 9.57 17.74 5.03
CA VAL A 138 10.04 18.30 6.31
C VAL A 138 9.01 17.95 7.37
N LYS A 139 9.34 16.94 8.18
CA LYS A 139 8.47 16.42 9.23
C LYS A 139 8.68 17.19 10.52
N MET A 140 7.63 17.82 11.00
CA MET A 140 7.57 18.37 12.35
C MET A 140 7.16 17.27 13.35
N PRO A 141 7.55 17.39 14.64
CA PRO A 141 7.11 16.45 15.68
C PRO A 141 5.59 16.33 15.74
N GLU A 142 4.89 17.46 15.65
CA GLU A 142 3.44 17.55 15.57
C GLU A 142 3.04 18.27 14.27
N GLU A 143 1.88 17.91 13.70
CA GLU A 143 1.44 18.47 12.42
C GLU A 143 1.11 19.96 12.55
N GLU A 144 0.59 20.36 13.70
CA GLU A 144 0.19 21.73 14.05
C GLU A 144 1.39 22.68 14.11
N MET A 145 2.58 22.17 14.45
CA MET A 145 3.82 22.96 14.49
C MET A 145 4.22 23.50 13.11
N ASN A 146 3.67 22.96 12.01
CA ASN A 146 3.86 23.55 10.69
C ASN A 146 3.33 24.99 10.59
N TRP A 147 2.42 25.40 11.47
CA TRP A 147 1.89 26.76 11.55
C TRP A 147 2.55 27.60 12.66
N SER A 148 3.58 27.08 13.35
CA SER A 148 4.24 27.76 14.48
C SER A 148 4.84 29.12 14.13
N HIS A 149 4.69 30.09 15.03
CA HIS A 149 5.32 31.41 14.97
C HIS A 149 6.67 31.47 15.72
N ASP A 150 7.09 30.38 16.35
CA ASP A 150 8.42 30.28 16.96
C ASP A 150 9.48 30.39 15.87
N GLU A 151 10.40 31.35 16.00
CA GLU A 151 11.47 31.63 15.04
C GLU A 151 12.31 30.38 14.69
N LEU A 152 12.48 29.46 15.64
CA LEU A 152 13.23 28.21 15.43
C LEU A 152 12.46 27.17 14.62
N LEU A 153 11.12 27.28 14.58
CA LEU A 153 10.22 26.30 13.97
C LEU A 153 9.41 26.91 12.82
N GLU A 154 9.61 28.20 12.52
CA GLU A 154 8.73 28.95 11.63
C GLU A 154 8.78 28.40 10.20
N ARG A 155 7.60 28.13 9.64
CA ARG A 155 7.43 27.75 8.23
C ARG A 155 6.40 28.66 7.58
N PRO A 156 6.78 29.88 7.15
CA PRO A 156 5.83 30.89 6.70
C PRO A 156 4.90 30.40 5.57
N ILE A 157 5.42 29.54 4.70
CA ILE A 157 4.70 28.95 3.57
C ILE A 157 3.38 28.27 3.98
N PHE A 158 3.31 27.61 5.14
CA PHE A 158 2.08 26.93 5.57
C PHE A 158 0.96 27.92 5.83
N ARG A 159 1.24 28.98 6.60
CA ARG A 159 0.26 30.04 6.90
C ARG A 159 -0.11 30.87 5.66
N GLN A 160 0.82 31.05 4.74
CA GLN A 160 0.58 31.76 3.47
C GLN A 160 -0.34 30.97 2.54
N LEU A 161 -0.20 29.64 2.50
CA LEU A 161 -1.01 28.77 1.65
C LEU A 161 -2.41 28.52 2.22
N MET A 162 -2.51 28.18 3.50
CA MET A 162 -3.79 27.86 4.14
C MET A 162 -3.72 28.02 5.66
N THR A 163 -4.77 28.57 6.27
CA THR A 163 -4.82 28.63 7.74
C THR A 163 -4.92 27.23 8.35
N MET A 164 -4.33 27.03 9.53
CA MET A 164 -4.43 25.76 10.27
C MET A 164 -5.88 25.32 10.45
N LYS A 165 -6.77 26.27 10.80
CA LYS A 165 -8.21 26.00 10.98
C LYS A 165 -8.85 25.44 9.70
N ARG A 166 -8.56 26.05 8.54
CA ARG A 166 -9.10 25.57 7.25
C ARG A 166 -8.53 24.21 6.89
N TYR A 167 -7.23 24.02 7.04
CA TYR A 167 -6.56 22.74 6.80
C TYR A 167 -7.14 21.61 7.65
N SER A 168 -7.30 21.85 8.96
CA SER A 168 -7.89 20.86 9.87
C SER A 168 -9.34 20.53 9.51
N LYS A 169 -10.12 21.51 9.04
CA LYS A 169 -11.50 21.28 8.56
C LYS A 169 -11.54 20.44 7.29
N ILE A 170 -10.68 20.73 6.30
CA ILE A 170 -10.57 19.88 5.10
C ILE A 170 -10.14 18.46 5.50
N LYS A 171 -9.14 18.32 6.37
CA LYS A 171 -8.68 17.02 6.87
C LYS A 171 -9.78 16.26 7.61
N GLN A 172 -10.62 16.94 8.38
CA GLN A 172 -11.73 16.36 9.14
C GLN A 172 -12.76 15.70 8.23
N TYR A 173 -13.11 16.35 7.11
CA TYR A 173 -14.16 15.89 6.21
C TYR A 173 -13.65 15.22 4.92
N LEU A 174 -12.33 15.07 4.76
CA LEU A 174 -11.75 14.41 3.58
C LEU A 174 -12.35 13.02 3.40
N HIS A 175 -13.02 12.82 2.27
CA HIS A 175 -13.78 11.61 2.00
C HIS A 175 -13.74 11.26 0.51
N PHE A 176 -13.97 9.99 0.17
CA PHE A 176 -13.71 9.47 -1.17
C PHE A 176 -14.86 8.63 -1.77
N VAL A 177 -15.98 8.46 -1.05
CA VAL A 177 -17.12 7.65 -1.50
C VAL A 177 -18.43 8.19 -0.93
N ASP A 178 -19.55 7.98 -1.61
CA ASP A 178 -20.85 8.26 -0.99
C ASP A 178 -21.21 7.16 0.00
N ASN A 179 -21.33 7.50 1.29
CA ASN A 179 -21.67 6.55 2.35
C ASN A 179 -23.04 5.88 2.17
N GLU A 180 -23.96 6.52 1.44
CA GLU A 180 -25.32 6.01 1.23
C GLU A 180 -25.39 4.92 0.15
N THR A 181 -24.34 4.80 -0.67
CA THR A 181 -24.30 3.89 -1.83
C THR A 181 -23.63 2.54 -1.53
N HIS A 182 -23.10 2.36 -0.32
CA HIS A 182 -22.35 1.17 0.01
C HIS A 182 -23.24 -0.05 0.24
N ASP A 183 -23.11 -1.04 -0.64
CA ASP A 183 -23.68 -2.38 -0.48
C ASP A 183 -22.57 -3.44 -0.43
N ALA A 184 -22.39 -4.04 0.75
CA ALA A 184 -21.36 -5.03 0.98
C ALA A 184 -21.55 -6.34 0.19
N GLN A 185 -22.76 -6.64 -0.30
CA GLN A 185 -23.04 -7.86 -1.05
C GLN A 185 -22.62 -7.75 -2.51
N THR A 186 -22.73 -6.55 -3.08
CA THR A 186 -22.45 -6.28 -4.49
C THR A 186 -21.09 -5.64 -4.74
N HIS A 187 -20.50 -5.00 -3.72
CA HIS A 187 -19.25 -4.28 -3.86
C HIS A 187 -18.06 -5.22 -4.14
N PRO A 188 -17.19 -4.92 -5.13
CA PRO A 188 -16.10 -5.81 -5.55
C PRO A 188 -15.02 -6.02 -4.49
N ASN A 189 -14.84 -5.09 -3.56
CA ASN A 189 -13.99 -5.29 -2.37
C ASN A 189 -14.56 -4.54 -1.14
N PRO A 190 -15.50 -5.14 -0.40
CA PRO A 190 -16.24 -4.45 0.66
C PRO A 190 -15.36 -3.91 1.79
N LYS A 191 -14.16 -4.47 2.00
CA LYS A 191 -13.22 -3.98 3.02
C LYS A 191 -12.47 -2.70 2.62
N LEU A 192 -12.41 -2.42 1.32
CA LEU A 192 -11.73 -1.24 0.75
C LEU A 192 -12.69 -0.16 0.26
N TYR A 193 -14.01 -0.33 0.41
CA TYR A 193 -15.01 0.54 -0.23
C TYR A 193 -14.74 2.04 -0.06
N LYS A 194 -14.25 2.47 1.11
CA LYS A 194 -13.93 3.87 1.42
C LYS A 194 -12.85 4.50 0.54
N ILE A 195 -12.04 3.70 -0.14
CA ILE A 195 -10.94 4.17 -1.00
C ILE A 195 -10.91 3.47 -2.35
N TYR A 196 -11.84 2.55 -2.62
CA TYR A 196 -11.73 1.57 -3.70
C TYR A 196 -11.65 2.26 -5.06
N ASP A 197 -12.59 3.14 -5.37
CA ASP A 197 -12.67 3.79 -6.69
C ASP A 197 -11.44 4.67 -6.97
N VAL A 198 -11.02 5.46 -5.97
CA VAL A 198 -9.81 6.29 -6.06
C VAL A 198 -8.56 5.42 -6.23
N PHE A 199 -8.44 4.34 -5.45
CA PHE A 199 -7.31 3.41 -5.53
C PHE A 199 -7.23 2.70 -6.88
N MET A 200 -8.37 2.24 -7.41
CA MET A 200 -8.43 1.56 -8.70
C MET A 200 -8.11 2.52 -9.85
N THR A 201 -8.63 3.75 -9.80
CA THR A 201 -8.32 4.80 -10.78
C THR A 201 -6.83 5.16 -10.75
N LEU A 202 -6.22 5.23 -9.56
CA LEU A 202 -4.79 5.47 -9.42
C LEU A 202 -3.96 4.33 -10.04
N CYS A 203 -4.33 3.07 -9.78
CA CYS A 203 -3.67 1.92 -10.38
C CYS A 203 -3.81 1.88 -11.91
N GLU A 204 -4.97 2.28 -12.43
CA GLU A 204 -5.21 2.43 -13.87
C GLU A 204 -4.26 3.49 -14.47
N ASN A 205 -4.11 4.63 -13.79
CA ASN A 205 -3.23 5.72 -14.23
C ASN A 205 -1.75 5.29 -14.27
N PHE A 206 -1.29 4.49 -13.31
CA PHE A 206 0.07 3.90 -13.36
C PHE A 206 0.29 3.07 -14.63
N GLY A 207 -0.65 2.19 -14.97
CA GLY A 207 -0.55 1.36 -16.19
C GLY A 207 -0.66 2.17 -17.49
N LYS A 208 -1.43 3.26 -17.49
CA LYS A 208 -1.59 4.16 -18.64
C LYS A 208 -0.33 4.96 -18.93
N CYS A 209 0.36 5.47 -17.90
CA CYS A 209 1.47 6.41 -18.07
C CYS A 209 2.79 5.76 -18.50
N TYR A 210 2.95 4.45 -18.32
CA TYR A 210 4.25 3.80 -18.52
C TYR A 210 4.14 2.33 -18.95
N THR A 211 5.03 1.92 -19.84
CA THR A 211 5.26 0.50 -20.17
C THR A 211 6.56 0.04 -19.52
N PRO A 212 6.51 -0.95 -18.61
CA PRO A 212 7.70 -1.54 -18.03
C PRO A 212 8.61 -2.21 -19.07
N ARG A 213 9.91 -2.22 -18.80
CA ARG A 213 10.91 -3.08 -19.44
C ARG A 213 10.65 -4.56 -19.13
N GLN A 214 11.40 -5.41 -19.81
CA GLN A 214 11.34 -6.86 -19.66
C GLN A 214 11.41 -7.32 -18.19
N ASP A 215 12.30 -6.72 -17.40
CA ASP A 215 12.57 -7.15 -16.03
C ASP A 215 11.71 -6.41 -15.02
N VAL A 216 10.78 -7.13 -14.38
CA VAL A 216 9.89 -6.62 -13.35
C VAL A 216 10.09 -7.39 -12.04
N CYS A 217 9.78 -6.77 -10.91
CA CYS A 217 9.84 -7.40 -9.60
C CYS A 217 8.49 -7.32 -8.90
N ILE A 218 8.16 -8.37 -8.14
CA ILE A 218 7.05 -8.35 -7.20
C ILE A 218 7.62 -8.42 -5.80
N ASP A 219 7.25 -7.47 -4.95
CA ASP A 219 7.60 -7.49 -3.54
C ASP A 219 6.45 -6.99 -2.67
N GLU A 220 6.53 -7.33 -1.40
CA GLU A 220 5.63 -6.90 -0.36
C GLU A 220 6.14 -5.63 0.31
N SER A 221 5.25 -4.65 0.44
CA SER A 221 5.52 -3.46 1.22
C SER A 221 4.44 -3.25 2.29
N LEU A 222 4.84 -2.57 3.37
CA LEU A 222 4.04 -2.40 4.56
C LEU A 222 4.03 -0.92 4.97
N MET A 223 2.86 -0.31 4.87
CA MET A 223 2.62 1.07 5.33
C MET A 223 2.26 1.01 6.80
N LEU A 224 3.13 1.59 7.64
CA LEU A 224 2.88 1.68 9.09
C LEU A 224 1.51 2.27 9.35
N PHE A 225 0.69 1.51 10.09
CA PHE A 225 -0.63 1.94 10.51
C PHE A 225 -0.91 1.36 11.89
N LYS A 226 -1.23 2.25 12.85
CA LYS A 226 -1.51 1.89 14.25
C LYS A 226 -2.97 2.15 14.65
N GLY A 227 -3.83 2.49 13.69
CA GLY A 227 -5.25 2.74 13.94
C GLY A 227 -6.08 1.47 14.03
N ARG A 228 -7.39 1.64 14.27
CA ARG A 228 -8.37 0.54 14.33
C ARG A 228 -8.80 0.16 12.92
N LEU A 229 -8.15 -0.85 12.35
CA LEU A 229 -8.49 -1.40 11.04
C LEU A 229 -8.35 -2.91 11.10
N GLY A 230 -9.44 -3.63 10.83
CA GLY A 230 -9.55 -5.08 11.07
C GLY A 230 -8.66 -5.97 10.21
N TRP A 231 -7.92 -5.40 9.26
CA TRP A 231 -7.03 -6.11 8.35
C TRP A 231 -5.59 -5.60 8.37
N VAL A 232 -5.20 -4.89 9.43
CA VAL A 232 -3.78 -4.58 9.71
C VAL A 232 -2.99 -5.87 9.85
N GLN A 233 -1.84 -5.93 9.20
CA GLN A 233 -0.94 -7.07 9.22
C GLN A 233 0.19 -6.88 10.21
N TYR A 234 0.56 -7.95 10.90
CA TYR A 234 1.76 -8.04 11.72
C TYR A 234 2.83 -8.85 10.98
N ILE A 235 3.98 -8.25 10.70
CA ILE A 235 5.12 -8.90 10.04
C ILE A 235 6.35 -8.77 10.96
N PRO A 236 6.69 -9.80 11.74
CA PRO A 236 7.74 -9.73 12.78
C PRO A 236 9.10 -9.26 12.28
N LEU A 237 9.47 -9.69 11.07
CA LEU A 237 10.78 -9.46 10.46
C LEU A 237 10.93 -8.06 9.83
N LYS A 238 9.87 -7.26 9.75
CA LYS A 238 9.94 -5.89 9.22
C LYS A 238 10.19 -4.90 10.36
N ARG A 239 11.01 -3.87 10.12
CA ARG A 239 11.29 -2.79 11.09
C ARG A 239 10.00 -2.15 11.62
N ARG A 240 9.06 -1.90 10.72
CA ARG A 240 7.67 -1.54 11.05
C ARG A 240 6.91 -2.86 11.06
N ARG A 241 6.50 -3.33 12.23
CA ARG A 241 5.86 -4.65 12.33
C ARG A 241 4.37 -4.63 12.05
N PHE A 242 3.68 -3.51 12.32
CA PHE A 242 2.23 -3.38 12.11
C PHE A 242 1.92 -2.42 10.96
N GLY A 243 1.04 -2.82 10.03
CA GLY A 243 0.61 -1.91 8.98
C GLY A 243 -0.33 -2.48 7.94
N VAL A 244 -0.66 -1.63 6.97
CA VAL A 244 -1.37 -2.01 5.74
C VAL A 244 -0.36 -2.65 4.79
N LYS A 245 -0.56 -3.92 4.47
CA LYS A 245 0.27 -4.68 3.52
C LYS A 245 -0.24 -4.47 2.11
N TYR A 246 0.68 -4.30 1.16
CA TYR A 246 0.38 -4.23 -0.27
C TYR A 246 1.42 -5.01 -1.06
N PHE A 247 0.96 -5.62 -2.14
CA PHE A 247 1.80 -6.23 -3.16
C PHE A 247 2.00 -5.20 -4.27
N MET A 248 3.25 -4.99 -4.70
CA MET A 248 3.57 -4.09 -5.79
C MET A 248 4.29 -4.85 -6.89
N LEU A 249 3.89 -4.57 -8.12
CA LEU A 249 4.62 -4.93 -9.32
C LEU A 249 5.38 -3.71 -9.80
N CYS A 250 6.72 -3.78 -9.76
CA CYS A 250 7.58 -2.67 -10.12
C CYS A 250 8.53 -3.03 -11.26
N GLU A 251 8.91 -2.04 -12.07
CA GLU A 251 10.01 -2.22 -13.01
C GLU A 251 11.34 -2.31 -12.24
N SER A 252 12.14 -3.35 -12.51
CA SER A 252 13.38 -3.61 -11.78
C SER A 252 14.43 -2.51 -11.94
N LYS A 253 14.46 -1.83 -13.09
CA LYS A 253 15.49 -0.84 -13.41
C LYS A 253 15.21 0.54 -12.78
N THR A 254 13.96 1.00 -12.85
CA THR A 254 13.59 2.35 -12.39
C THR A 254 12.89 2.35 -11.03
N GLY A 255 12.38 1.21 -10.57
CA GLY A 255 11.51 1.12 -9.40
C GLY A 255 10.09 1.65 -9.65
N TYR A 256 9.71 1.91 -10.90
CA TYR A 256 8.38 2.39 -11.25
C TYR A 256 7.30 1.38 -10.83
N VAL A 257 6.31 1.82 -10.07
CA VAL A 257 5.17 0.97 -9.66
C VAL A 257 4.18 0.91 -10.82
N TYR A 258 4.06 -0.26 -11.44
CA TYR A 258 3.12 -0.49 -12.54
C TYR A 258 1.73 -0.88 -12.03
N LYS A 259 1.68 -1.71 -11.00
CA LYS A 259 0.42 -2.17 -10.39
C LYS A 259 0.60 -2.40 -8.89
N MET A 260 -0.48 -2.21 -8.13
CA MET A 260 -0.50 -2.43 -6.69
C MET A 260 -1.80 -3.14 -6.28
N THR A 261 -1.74 -3.92 -5.21
CA THR A 261 -2.91 -4.57 -4.61
C THR A 261 -2.81 -4.51 -3.10
N ILE A 262 -3.86 -4.02 -2.44
CA ILE A 262 -3.92 -3.94 -0.97
C ILE A 262 -4.40 -5.28 -0.42
N TYR A 263 -3.64 -5.83 0.52
CA TYR A 263 -3.99 -7.06 1.21
C TYR A 263 -4.90 -6.75 2.42
N VAL A 264 -6.10 -7.32 2.42
CA VAL A 264 -7.13 -7.10 3.46
C VAL A 264 -7.44 -8.36 4.28
N GLY A 265 -6.51 -9.33 4.28
CA GLY A 265 -6.67 -10.61 4.97
C GLY A 265 -7.71 -11.51 4.29
N LYS A 266 -8.53 -12.21 5.08
CA LYS A 266 -9.64 -13.03 4.58
C LYS A 266 -10.63 -12.16 3.81
N GLY A 267 -10.93 -12.52 2.55
CA GLY A 267 -11.76 -11.69 1.67
C GLY A 267 -10.98 -10.66 0.86
N THR A 268 -9.65 -10.79 0.77
CA THR A 268 -8.89 -10.09 -0.28
C THR A 268 -9.37 -10.63 -1.61
N GLN A 269 -9.96 -9.75 -2.40
CA GLN A 269 -10.47 -10.08 -3.72
C GLN A 269 -9.33 -9.93 -4.70
N PHE A 270 -8.93 -11.06 -5.24
CA PHE A 270 -7.97 -11.18 -6.31
C PHE A 270 -8.74 -11.30 -7.62
N ASP A 271 -8.09 -11.07 -8.76
CA ASP A 271 -8.78 -11.26 -10.04
C ASP A 271 -9.24 -12.73 -10.11
N PRO A 272 -10.53 -13.03 -10.39
CA PRO A 272 -11.10 -14.39 -10.26
C PRO A 272 -10.42 -15.43 -11.14
N GLU A 273 -9.76 -14.99 -12.22
CA GLU A 273 -8.95 -15.88 -13.04
C GLU A 273 -7.75 -16.44 -12.25
N TYR A 274 -7.40 -15.84 -11.10
CA TYR A 274 -6.28 -16.22 -10.26
C TYR A 274 -6.61 -16.88 -8.93
N ASP A 275 -7.86 -17.28 -8.70
CA ASP A 275 -8.21 -17.98 -7.45
C ASP A 275 -7.40 -19.28 -7.27
N ALA A 276 -6.86 -19.82 -8.35
CA ALA A 276 -5.98 -20.99 -8.36
C ALA A 276 -4.48 -20.71 -8.11
N TYR A 277 -4.04 -19.45 -8.03
CA TYR A 277 -2.63 -19.09 -7.91
C TYR A 277 -2.31 -18.52 -6.51
N PRO A 278 -1.05 -18.70 -6.04
CA PRO A 278 -0.57 -18.00 -4.85
C PRO A 278 -0.87 -16.50 -4.87
N ILE A 279 -1.31 -15.97 -3.72
CA ILE A 279 -1.77 -14.59 -3.51
C ILE A 279 -0.77 -13.55 -4.05
N GLU A 280 0.51 -13.87 -3.97
CA GLU A 280 1.61 -13.01 -4.34
C GLU A 280 1.74 -12.80 -5.86
N LEU A 281 0.99 -13.56 -6.66
CA LEU A 281 1.04 -13.56 -8.13
C LEU A 281 -0.16 -12.85 -8.77
N VAL A 282 -1.11 -12.41 -7.96
CA VAL A 282 -2.32 -11.73 -8.44
C VAL A 282 -2.05 -10.41 -9.18
N PRO A 283 -0.96 -9.64 -8.89
CA PRO A 283 -0.63 -8.48 -9.71
C PRO A 283 -0.34 -8.79 -11.19
N LEU A 284 -0.23 -10.07 -11.60
CA LEU A 284 0.31 -10.44 -12.90
C LEU A 284 -0.61 -10.28 -14.11
N LYS A 285 -1.96 -10.33 -14.03
CA LYS A 285 -2.79 -10.43 -15.27
C LYS A 285 -2.72 -9.30 -16.29
N HIS A 286 -2.49 -8.06 -15.86
CA HIS A 286 -2.44 -6.95 -16.83
C HIS A 286 -1.06 -6.81 -17.49
N CYS A 287 -0.13 -7.68 -17.10
CA CYS A 287 1.02 -8.06 -17.86
C CYS A 287 0.62 -9.40 -18.51
N VAL A 288 0.31 -9.49 -19.79
CA VAL A 288 1.25 -10.07 -20.76
C VAL A 288 0.47 -10.23 -22.08
N PRO A 289 1.04 -9.69 -23.17
CA PRO A 289 1.45 -10.58 -24.26
C PRO A 289 2.95 -10.42 -24.59
N TRP A 290 3.74 -9.84 -23.67
CA TRP A 290 5.07 -9.32 -23.98
C TRP A 290 6.28 -10.14 -23.51
N GLY A 291 6.15 -11.39 -23.05
CA GLY A 291 7.34 -12.19 -22.67
C GLY A 291 8.19 -11.59 -21.55
N LEU A 292 7.57 -11.20 -20.43
CA LEU A 292 8.22 -10.53 -19.29
C LEU A 292 9.08 -11.48 -18.44
N THR A 293 10.11 -10.93 -17.79
CA THR A 293 10.94 -11.61 -16.77
C THR A 293 10.52 -11.11 -15.38
N ILE A 294 10.05 -12.01 -14.52
CA ILE A 294 9.61 -11.71 -13.16
C ILE A 294 10.71 -12.12 -12.17
N LEU A 295 11.19 -11.16 -11.40
CA LEU A 295 12.08 -11.39 -10.26
C LEU A 295 11.24 -11.53 -8.99
N LEU A 296 11.23 -12.73 -8.40
CA LEU A 296 10.59 -12.99 -7.12
C LEU A 296 11.64 -13.04 -6.00
N LYS A 297 11.36 -12.35 -4.90
CA LYS A 297 12.16 -12.46 -3.70
C LYS A 297 11.77 -13.73 -2.95
N SER A 298 12.65 -14.74 -3.02
CA SER A 298 12.80 -15.88 -2.09
C SER A 298 11.53 -16.32 -1.36
N PHE A 299 10.83 -17.31 -1.90
CA PHE A 299 9.88 -18.12 -1.12
C PHE A 299 10.61 -19.34 -0.58
N GLU A 300 10.45 -19.59 0.72
CA GLU A 300 10.95 -20.80 1.35
C GLU A 300 10.19 -22.01 0.77
N ASN A 301 10.94 -22.85 0.05
CA ASN A 301 10.68 -24.23 -0.35
C ASN A 301 9.44 -24.57 -1.21
N PHE A 302 9.70 -25.36 -2.26
CA PHE A 302 8.76 -26.14 -3.09
C PHE A 302 7.73 -25.38 -3.95
N LEU A 303 7.11 -24.30 -3.44
CA LEU A 303 6.09 -23.53 -4.16
C LEU A 303 6.64 -22.79 -5.39
N GLY A 304 7.87 -22.25 -5.34
CA GLY A 304 8.48 -21.54 -6.48
C GLY A 304 8.76 -22.43 -7.71
N VAL A 305 9.07 -23.71 -7.49
CA VAL A 305 9.34 -24.68 -8.58
C VAL A 305 8.03 -25.25 -9.15
N LEU A 306 7.07 -25.58 -8.28
CA LEU A 306 5.72 -25.98 -8.72
C LEU A 306 5.03 -24.85 -9.51
N LEU A 307 5.29 -23.61 -9.11
CA LEU A 307 4.82 -22.40 -9.78
C LEU A 307 5.39 -22.28 -11.20
N LEU A 308 6.71 -22.42 -11.38
CA LEU A 308 7.36 -22.39 -12.71
C LEU A 308 6.79 -23.46 -13.67
N LEU A 309 6.48 -24.64 -13.13
CA LEU A 309 5.86 -25.74 -13.88
C LEU A 309 4.38 -25.45 -14.21
N TYR A 310 3.60 -24.99 -13.23
CA TYR A 310 2.16 -24.72 -13.39
C TYR A 310 1.88 -23.59 -14.39
N MET A 311 2.72 -22.55 -14.38
CA MET A 311 2.58 -21.40 -15.28
C MET A 311 2.93 -21.73 -16.73
N ASN A 312 3.99 -22.53 -16.94
CA ASN A 312 4.31 -23.08 -18.27
C ASN A 312 3.18 -23.98 -18.80
N LEU A 313 2.57 -24.80 -17.94
CA LEU A 313 1.45 -25.67 -18.32
C LEU A 313 0.16 -24.90 -18.69
N LYS A 314 0.01 -23.65 -18.25
CA LYS A 314 -1.13 -22.78 -18.54
C LYS A 314 -0.90 -21.82 -19.71
N GLY A 315 0.25 -21.90 -20.38
CA GLY A 315 0.55 -21.11 -21.57
C GLY A 315 0.84 -19.63 -21.30
N VAL A 316 1.23 -19.27 -20.06
CA VAL A 316 1.57 -17.89 -19.72
C VAL A 316 3.06 -17.65 -19.93
N GLU A 317 3.39 -16.75 -20.85
CA GLU A 317 4.76 -16.53 -21.35
C GLU A 317 5.57 -15.59 -20.45
N TYR A 318 6.22 -16.13 -19.41
CA TYR A 318 7.20 -15.39 -18.61
C TYR A 318 8.32 -16.26 -18.05
N PHE A 319 9.41 -15.60 -17.66
CA PHE A 319 10.55 -16.22 -16.98
C PHE A 319 10.57 -15.80 -15.51
N VAL A 320 10.58 -16.74 -14.55
CA VAL A 320 10.70 -16.40 -13.12
C VAL A 320 12.12 -16.68 -12.64
N CYS A 321 12.74 -15.68 -11.99
CA CYS A 321 13.99 -15.85 -11.28
C CYS A 321 13.75 -15.69 -9.77
N SER A 322 14.10 -16.71 -8.97
CA SER A 322 13.99 -16.70 -7.51
C SER A 322 15.28 -17.16 -6.84
N ARG A 323 15.56 -16.68 -5.63
CA ARG A 323 16.60 -17.27 -4.77
C ARG A 323 16.03 -18.47 -4.02
N TYR A 324 16.75 -19.59 -4.03
CA TYR A 324 16.40 -20.81 -3.29
C TYR A 324 17.08 -20.79 -1.92
N PHE A 325 16.35 -21.20 -0.87
CA PHE A 325 16.89 -21.40 0.47
C PHE A 325 16.51 -22.79 0.94
N GLU A 326 17.46 -23.72 1.07
CA GLU A 326 17.22 -24.99 1.77
C GLU A 326 17.17 -24.71 3.29
N ARG A 327 16.10 -25.17 3.94
CA ARG A 327 16.07 -25.36 5.39
C ARG A 327 16.34 -26.85 5.63
N TYR A 328 17.37 -27.16 6.41
CA TYR A 328 17.54 -28.47 7.04
C TYR A 328 16.98 -28.42 8.45
#